data_AF-A0A3N5VM68-F1
#
_entry.id   AF-A0A3N5VM68-F1
#
_cell.length_a   1.000
_cell.length_b   1.000
_cell.length_c   1.000
_cell.angle_alpha   90.00
_cell.angle_beta   90.00
_cell.angle_gamma   90.00
#
_symmetry.space_group_name_H-M   'P 1'
#
loop_
_entity.id
_entity.type
_entity.pdbx_description
1 polymer ?
#
loop_
_entity_poly.entity_id
_entity_poly.type
_entity_poly.pdbx_seq_one_letter_code
_entity_poly.pdbx_strand_id
1 'polypeptide(L)'
;MDKKIMISIFLFILFLGGLTLGSATGQGQKVSPTIKDSFAAKQINPFETWKVYFTVADPDGDMQSVFAIVDQPGAGQYPLSITRLKRGNQKEISGYIYLTNFGVDSALLNFTDLTLTIWVRDQSGNLASP
;
A
#
# COMPACT_ATOMS: atom_id res chain seq x y z
N MET A 1 -18.45 57.00 4.67
CA MET A 1 -17.07 56.47 4.47
C MET A 1 -16.52 57.08 3.19
N ASP A 2 -15.39 57.76 3.25
CA ASP A 2 -14.88 58.52 2.10
C ASP A 2 -14.54 57.61 0.92
N LYS A 3 -14.88 58.06 -0.30
CA LYS A 3 -14.64 57.31 -1.54
C LYS A 3 -13.15 56.96 -1.74
N LYS A 4 -12.24 57.79 -1.21
CA LYS A 4 -10.79 57.55 -1.19
C LYS A 4 -10.40 56.42 -0.22
N ILE A 5 -11.07 56.34 0.93
CA ILE A 5 -10.87 55.28 1.93
C ILE A 5 -11.39 53.94 1.38
N MET A 6 -12.52 53.95 0.67
CA MET A 6 -13.10 52.73 0.09
C MET A 6 -12.25 52.15 -1.06
N ILE A 7 -11.65 53.00 -1.91
CA ILE A 7 -10.76 52.57 -2.99
C ILE A 7 -9.43 52.02 -2.44
N SER A 8 -8.91 52.64 -1.37
CA SER A 8 -7.69 52.17 -0.70
C SER A 8 -7.88 50.79 -0.04
N ILE A 9 -9.03 50.56 0.61
CA ILE A 9 -9.37 49.26 1.21
C ILE A 9 -9.52 48.17 0.13
N PHE A 10 -10.13 48.50 -1.02
CA PHE A 10 -10.31 47.56 -2.12
C PHE A 10 -8.97 47.16 -2.78
N LEU A 11 -8.01 48.08 -2.90
CA LEU A 11 -6.66 47.81 -3.40
C LEU A 11 -5.81 46.99 -2.43
N PHE A 12 -6.01 47.15 -1.12
CA PHE A 12 -5.27 46.39 -0.11
C PHE A 12 -5.69 44.91 -0.04
N ILE A 13 -6.98 44.61 -0.30
CA ILE A 13 -7.51 43.24 -0.34
C ILE A 13 -6.98 42.46 -1.56
N LEU A 14 -6.75 43.15 -2.69
CA LEU A 14 -6.15 42.56 -3.89
C LEU A 14 -4.67 42.20 -3.72
N PHE A 15 -3.94 42.88 -2.83
CA PHE A 15 -2.51 42.61 -2.59
C PHE A 15 -2.26 41.45 -1.60
N LEU A 16 -3.21 41.10 -0.73
CA LEU A 16 -3.09 39.94 0.17
C LEU A 16 -3.51 38.60 -0.44
N GLY A 17 -4.19 38.59 -1.59
CA GLY A 17 -4.71 37.36 -2.22
C GLY A 17 -3.74 36.60 -3.14
N GLY A 18 -2.50 37.08 -3.33
CA GLY A 18 -1.63 36.65 -4.42
C GLY A 18 -0.57 35.57 -4.12
N LEU A 19 -0.59 34.91 -2.96
CA LEU A 19 0.46 33.93 -2.58
C LEU A 19 -0.11 32.64 -1.96
N THR A 20 -0.97 31.93 -2.68
CA THR A 20 -1.10 30.46 -2.50
C THR A 20 -1.38 29.75 -3.84
N LEU A 21 -0.66 30.11 -4.90
CA LEU A 21 -0.42 29.14 -5.98
C LEU A 21 0.76 28.26 -5.55
N GLY A 22 0.51 27.46 -4.50
CA GLY A 22 1.28 26.25 -4.31
C GLY A 22 1.08 25.43 -5.57
N SER A 23 2.14 25.30 -6.35
CA SER A 23 2.15 24.53 -7.57
C SER A 23 1.65 23.13 -7.24
N ALA A 24 0.41 22.81 -7.64
CA ALA A 24 0.04 21.45 -7.95
C ALA A 24 0.85 21.08 -9.20
N THR A 25 2.14 20.83 -9.01
CA THR A 25 2.97 20.18 -10.03
C THR A 25 2.24 18.91 -10.41
N GLY A 26 1.90 18.81 -11.70
CA GLY A 26 0.91 17.86 -12.21
C GLY A 26 1.01 16.50 -11.55
N GLN A 27 -0.07 16.07 -10.93
CA GLN A 27 -0.31 14.64 -10.75
C GLN A 27 -0.52 14.09 -12.16
N GLY A 28 0.58 13.69 -12.81
CA GLY A 28 0.49 12.65 -13.83
C GLY A 28 -0.31 11.49 -13.24
N GLN A 29 -1.08 10.80 -14.07
CA GLN A 29 -1.87 9.67 -13.63
C GLN A 29 -0.98 8.70 -12.84
N LYS A 30 -1.28 8.56 -11.54
CA LYS A 30 -0.58 7.64 -10.63
C LYS A 30 -0.61 6.24 -11.22
N VAL A 31 0.56 5.62 -11.32
CA VAL A 31 0.72 4.27 -11.87
C VAL A 31 0.74 3.28 -10.73
N SER A 32 -0.14 2.28 -10.79
CA SER A 32 -0.19 1.25 -9.76
C SER A 32 1.10 0.43 -9.70
N PRO A 33 1.50 -0.04 -8.51
CA PRO A 33 2.58 -1.01 -8.38
C PRO A 33 2.27 -2.30 -9.15
N THR A 34 3.31 -3.04 -9.54
CA THR A 34 3.19 -4.30 -10.29
C THR A 34 4.07 -5.38 -9.67
N ILE A 35 3.46 -6.51 -9.28
CA ILE A 35 4.20 -7.72 -8.88
C ILE A 35 4.84 -8.31 -10.13
N LYS A 36 6.16 -8.48 -10.09
CA LYS A 36 6.96 -9.01 -11.21
C LYS A 36 7.09 -10.51 -11.13
N ASP A 37 7.38 -11.00 -9.93
CA ASP A 37 7.59 -12.41 -9.65
C ASP A 37 7.04 -12.73 -8.26
N SER A 38 6.59 -13.97 -8.08
CA SER A 38 6.25 -14.51 -6.77
C SER A 38 6.46 -16.01 -6.72
N PHE A 39 6.80 -16.51 -5.54
CA PHE A 39 6.95 -17.94 -5.30
C PHE A 39 6.65 -18.29 -3.86
N ALA A 40 5.91 -19.38 -3.67
CA ALA A 40 5.69 -19.99 -2.37
C ALA A 40 5.61 -21.52 -2.53
N ALA A 41 5.98 -22.24 -1.48
CA ALA A 41 5.69 -23.67 -1.42
C ALA A 41 4.17 -23.88 -1.46
N LYS A 42 3.71 -24.86 -2.25
CA LYS A 42 2.29 -25.20 -2.37
C LYS A 42 1.76 -26.01 -1.18
N GLN A 43 2.67 -26.59 -0.41
CA GLN A 43 2.39 -27.40 0.77
C GLN A 43 3.40 -27.02 1.84
N ILE A 44 2.94 -26.96 3.08
CA ILE A 44 3.73 -26.73 4.29
C ILE A 44 3.23 -27.67 5.37
N ASN A 45 4.09 -28.09 6.28
CA ASN A 45 3.60 -28.81 7.44
C ASN A 45 2.96 -27.84 8.44
N PRO A 46 1.99 -28.30 9.24
CA PRO A 46 1.52 -27.54 10.38
C PRO A 46 2.69 -27.05 11.24
N PHE A 47 2.60 -25.82 11.72
CA PHE A 47 3.61 -25.14 12.56
C PHE A 47 4.94 -24.78 11.86
N GLU A 48 5.12 -25.10 10.58
CA GLU A 48 6.23 -24.55 9.81
C GLU A 48 6.01 -23.07 9.47
N THR A 49 7.10 -22.37 9.13
CA THR A 49 7.01 -21.01 8.61
C THR A 49 6.75 -21.06 7.11
N TRP A 50 5.64 -20.48 6.66
CA TRP A 50 5.41 -20.33 5.22
C TRP A 50 6.18 -19.12 4.71
N LYS A 51 7.19 -19.40 3.88
CA LYS A 51 8.06 -18.37 3.29
C LYS A 51 7.58 -18.05 1.87
N VAL A 52 7.31 -16.78 1.63
CA VAL A 52 6.72 -16.30 0.37
C VAL A 52 7.68 -15.28 -0.24
N TYR A 53 8.28 -15.64 -1.37
CA TYR A 53 9.10 -14.76 -2.17
C TYR A 53 8.24 -13.88 -3.06
N PHE A 54 8.64 -12.63 -3.24
CA PHE A 54 8.06 -11.74 -4.24
C PHE A 54 9.03 -10.66 -4.67
N THR A 55 8.80 -10.15 -5.88
CA THR A 55 9.38 -8.93 -6.41
C THR A 55 8.28 -8.01 -6.87
N VAL A 56 8.35 -6.73 -6.50
CA VAL A 56 7.37 -5.71 -6.91
C VAL A 56 8.10 -4.43 -7.28
N ALA A 57 7.60 -3.74 -8.29
CA ALA A 57 8.08 -2.44 -8.72
C ALA A 57 6.92 -1.45 -8.83
N ASP A 58 7.20 -0.19 -8.51
CA ASP A 58 6.29 0.93 -8.61
C ASP A 58 7.01 2.08 -9.34
N PRO A 59 6.54 2.48 -10.53
CA PRO A 59 7.14 3.57 -11.29
C PRO A 59 7.17 4.90 -10.53
N ASP A 60 6.15 5.18 -9.72
CA ASP A 60 6.03 6.40 -8.94
C ASP A 60 6.85 6.34 -7.65
N GLY A 61 7.25 5.14 -7.26
CA GLY A 61 8.19 4.89 -6.19
C GLY A 61 7.67 5.23 -4.81
N ASP A 62 6.36 5.10 -4.60
CA ASP A 62 5.69 5.47 -3.36
C ASP A 62 4.94 4.33 -2.69
N MET A 63 5.22 3.07 -3.05
CA MET A 63 4.71 1.89 -2.34
C MET A 63 4.78 2.09 -0.82
N GLN A 64 3.65 1.86 -0.15
CA GLN A 64 3.49 2.12 1.26
C GLN A 64 3.58 0.83 2.08
N SER A 65 2.86 -0.21 1.66
CA SER A 65 2.66 -1.41 2.47
C SER A 65 2.48 -2.65 1.60
N VAL A 66 2.94 -3.79 2.14
CA VAL A 66 2.69 -5.13 1.59
C VAL A 66 1.81 -5.90 2.56
N PHE A 67 0.81 -6.59 2.03
CA PHE A 67 -0.14 -7.41 2.79
C PHE A 67 -0.05 -8.85 2.30
N ALA A 68 -0.06 -9.79 3.24
CA ALA A 68 -0.29 -11.20 2.97
C ALA A 68 -1.67 -11.56 3.54
N ILE A 69 -2.63 -11.82 2.65
CA ILE A 69 -4.01 -12.15 3.01
C ILE A 69 -4.26 -13.61 2.67
N VAL A 70 -4.81 -14.35 3.63
CA VAL A 70 -5.27 -15.72 3.40
C VAL A 70 -6.78 -15.72 3.28
N ASP A 71 -7.27 -16.46 2.30
CA ASP A 71 -8.65 -16.91 2.21
C ASP A 71 -8.71 -18.38 2.62
N GLN A 72 -9.46 -18.65 3.68
CA GLN A 72 -9.66 -19.98 4.23
C GLN A 72 -11.14 -20.36 4.13
N PRO A 73 -11.46 -21.48 3.45
CA PRO A 73 -12.80 -22.05 3.46
C PRO A 73 -13.37 -22.19 4.89
N GLY A 74 -14.54 -21.62 5.12
CA GLY A 74 -15.24 -21.67 6.42
C GLY A 74 -14.81 -20.60 7.44
N ALA A 75 -13.62 -20.00 7.32
CA ALA A 75 -13.15 -18.93 8.20
C ALA A 75 -13.16 -17.54 7.52
N GLY A 76 -13.12 -17.50 6.18
CA GLY A 76 -13.11 -16.27 5.39
C GLY A 76 -11.70 -15.70 5.20
N GLN A 77 -11.65 -14.41 4.84
CA GLN A 77 -10.40 -13.71 4.53
C GLN A 77 -9.84 -12.94 5.73
N TYR A 78 -8.55 -13.11 6.00
CA TYR A 78 -7.86 -12.38 7.07
C TYR A 78 -6.37 -12.13 6.75
N PRO A 79 -5.80 -11.01 7.25
CA PRO A 79 -4.39 -10.72 7.03
C PRO A 79 -3.51 -11.55 7.97
N LEU A 80 -2.53 -12.26 7.40
CA LEU A 80 -1.46 -12.90 8.17
C LEU A 80 -0.27 -11.97 8.42
N SER A 81 -0.05 -11.01 7.53
CA SER A 81 1.03 -10.04 7.68
C SER A 81 0.68 -8.71 7.03
N ILE A 82 1.08 -7.62 7.69
CA ILE A 82 1.04 -6.26 7.16
C ILE A 82 2.41 -5.64 7.41
N THR A 83 3.14 -5.36 6.35
CA THR A 83 4.51 -4.82 6.42
C THR A 83 4.54 -3.45 5.78
N ARG A 84 4.82 -2.41 6.57
CA ARG A 84 5.06 -1.06 6.05
C ARG A 84 6.47 -0.97 5.47
N LEU A 85 6.59 -0.43 4.26
CA LEU A 85 7.87 -0.24 3.60
C LEU A 85 8.61 0.96 4.18
N LYS A 86 9.91 0.80 4.40
CA LYS A 86 10.80 1.90 4.79
C LYS A 86 11.03 2.81 3.58
N ARG A 87 11.18 4.12 3.83
CA ARG A 87 11.61 5.06 2.79
C ARG A 87 12.92 4.57 2.16
N GLY A 88 13.02 4.71 0.84
CA GLY A 88 14.13 4.17 0.03
C GLY A 88 13.83 2.80 -0.59
N ASN A 89 12.93 2.00 -0.01
CA ASN A 89 12.52 0.70 -0.53
C ASN A 89 11.13 0.75 -1.20
N GLN A 90 10.69 1.92 -1.65
CA GLN A 90 9.32 2.13 -2.13
C GLN A 90 9.20 2.04 -3.66
N LYS A 91 10.33 1.98 -4.37
CA LYS A 91 10.38 1.89 -5.84
C LYS A 91 10.47 0.47 -6.35
N GLU A 92 11.31 -0.34 -5.73
CA GLU A 92 11.48 -1.73 -6.09
C GLU A 92 11.91 -2.50 -4.84
N ILE A 93 11.30 -3.67 -4.62
CA ILE A 93 11.72 -4.59 -3.57
C ILE A 93 11.70 -6.01 -4.11
N SER A 94 12.65 -6.78 -3.61
CA SER A 94 12.71 -8.23 -3.75
C SER A 94 13.00 -8.82 -2.37
N GLY A 95 12.23 -9.81 -1.96
CA GLY A 95 12.42 -10.37 -0.63
C GLY A 95 11.38 -11.42 -0.25
N TYR A 96 11.30 -11.68 1.05
CA TYR A 96 10.46 -12.71 1.61
C TYR A 96 9.54 -12.15 2.69
N ILE A 97 8.29 -12.60 2.67
CA ILE A 97 7.39 -12.53 3.82
C ILE A 97 7.48 -13.87 4.54
N TYR A 98 7.60 -13.81 5.87
CA TYR A 98 7.62 -14.98 6.74
C TYR A 98 6.30 -15.02 7.49
N LEU A 99 5.46 -16.01 7.18
CA LEU A 99 4.18 -16.20 7.83
C LEU A 99 4.37 -17.26 8.91
N THR A 100 4.52 -16.78 10.15
CA THR A 100 4.70 -17.60 11.36
C THR A 100 3.40 -17.59 12.17
N ASN A 101 3.19 -18.65 12.97
CA ASN A 101 2.15 -18.69 13.99
C ASN A 101 0.71 -18.83 13.44
N PHE A 102 0.42 -19.98 12.83
CA PHE A 102 -0.93 -20.47 12.50
C PHE A 102 -1.76 -20.84 13.77
N GLY A 103 -1.65 -20.02 14.82
CA GLY A 103 -1.58 -20.49 16.20
C GLY A 103 -2.77 -20.25 17.13
N VAL A 104 -3.99 -20.01 16.65
CA VAL A 104 -5.17 -20.01 17.57
C VAL A 104 -6.31 -20.93 17.16
N ASP A 105 -6.20 -21.59 16.02
CA ASP A 105 -7.02 -22.78 15.74
C ASP A 105 -6.34 -23.64 14.67
N SER A 106 -5.14 -24.15 14.99
CA SER A 106 -4.39 -25.04 14.09
C SER A 106 -5.20 -26.27 13.66
N ALA A 107 -6.26 -26.63 14.39
CA ALA A 107 -7.25 -27.62 14.00
C ALA A 107 -8.08 -27.23 12.76
N LEU A 108 -8.35 -25.94 12.52
CA LEU A 108 -9.09 -25.44 11.34
C LEU A 108 -8.23 -25.34 10.08
N LEU A 109 -6.91 -25.21 10.25
CA LEU A 109 -5.94 -25.16 9.15
C LEU A 109 -5.41 -26.55 8.75
N ASN A 110 -5.61 -27.54 9.60
CA ASN A 110 -5.30 -28.92 9.25
C ASN A 110 -6.20 -29.37 8.09
N PHE A 111 -5.57 -29.77 6.97
CA PHE A 111 -6.23 -30.38 5.80
C PHE A 111 -7.08 -29.47 4.91
N THR A 112 -6.89 -28.15 4.96
CA THR A 112 -7.65 -27.21 4.11
C THR A 112 -6.76 -26.55 3.06
N ASP A 113 -7.26 -26.46 1.82
CA ASP A 113 -6.64 -25.66 0.77
C ASP A 113 -6.79 -24.18 1.10
N LEU A 114 -5.67 -23.47 1.21
CA LEU A 114 -5.63 -22.03 1.48
C LEU A 114 -5.29 -21.29 0.19
N THR A 115 -5.96 -20.16 -0.03
CA THR A 115 -5.51 -19.20 -1.06
C THR A 115 -4.76 -18.08 -0.37
N LEU A 116 -3.47 -17.94 -0.69
CA LEU A 116 -2.64 -16.82 -0.24
C LEU A 116 -2.53 -15.78 -1.36
N THR A 117 -2.87 -14.54 -1.03
CA THR A 117 -2.78 -13.40 -1.94
C THR A 117 -1.84 -12.34 -1.37
N ILE A 118 -0.85 -11.94 -2.16
CA ILE A 118 0.02 -10.80 -1.84
C ILE A 118 -0.58 -9.54 -2.47
N TRP A 119 -0.79 -8.52 -1.65
CA TRP A 119 -1.21 -7.20 -2.11
C TRP A 119 -0.14 -6.17 -1.80
N VAL A 120 0.08 -5.24 -2.72
CA VAL A 120 0.99 -4.11 -2.51
C VAL A 120 0.21 -2.83 -2.72
N ARG A 121 0.24 -1.92 -1.74
CA ARG A 121 -0.49 -0.64 -1.78
C ARG A 121 0.46 0.53 -1.88
N ASP A 122 0.17 1.49 -2.76
CA ASP A 122 0.87 2.79 -2.83
C ASP A 122 0.27 3.85 -1.87
N GLN A 123 0.77 5.09 -1.89
CA GLN A 123 0.23 6.16 -1.03
C GLN A 123 -1.10 6.74 -1.55
N SER A 124 -1.42 6.52 -2.82
CA SER A 124 -2.69 6.89 -3.43
C SER A 124 -3.80 5.86 -3.19
N GLY A 125 -3.46 4.71 -2.61
CA GLY A 125 -4.39 3.63 -2.32
C GLY A 125 -4.54 2.62 -3.47
N ASN A 126 -3.78 2.76 -4.56
CA ASN A 126 -3.79 1.79 -5.64
C ASN A 126 -3.16 0.48 -5.15
N LEU A 127 -3.69 -0.63 -5.66
CA LEU A 127 -3.26 -1.97 -5.29
C LEU A 127 -2.66 -2.67 -6.50
N ALA A 128 -1.52 -3.34 -6.28
CA ALA A 128 -1.09 -4.42 -7.15
C ALA A 128 -1.87 -5.68 -6.78
N SER A 129 -2.64 -6.21 -7.74
CA SER A 129 -3.11 -7.59 -7.68
C SER A 129 -2.03 -8.53 -8.26
N PRO A 130 -1.95 -9.78 -7.82
CA PRO A 130 -1.10 -10.80 -8.43
C PRO A 130 -1.53 -11.16 -9.86
#